data_AF-A0A959TD70-F1
#
_entry.id   AF-A0A959TD70-F1
#
_cell.length_a   1.000
_cell.length_b   1.000
_cell.length_c   1.000
_cell.angle_alpha   90.00
_cell.angle_beta   90.00
_cell.angle_gamma   90.00
#
_symmetry.space_group_name_H-M   'P 1'
#
loop_
_entity.id
_entity.type
_entity.pdbx_description
1 polymer ?
#
loop_
_entity_poly.entity_id
_entity_poly.type
_entity_poly.pdbx_seq_one_letter_code
_entity_poly.pdbx_strand_id
1 'polypeptide(L)' 'MEKVYQIMTTDLLTVRPDDLVDLARRVMAWREVHHVPVEDERGQLVGLVTERDLR' A
#
# COMPACT_ATOMS: atom_id res chain seq x y z
N MET A 1 0.68 20.19 -20.64
CA MET A 1 1.05 18.83 -20.21
C MET A 1 0.88 18.79 -18.70
N GLU A 2 0.10 17.85 -18.19
CA GLU A 2 -0.06 17.64 -16.74
C GLU A 2 1.13 16.86 -16.17
N LYS A 3 1.51 17.18 -14.94
CA LYS A 3 2.54 16.48 -14.16
C LYS A 3 1.86 15.45 -13.25
N VAL A 4 2.51 14.32 -13.00
CA VAL A 4 1.96 13.21 -12.20
C VAL A 4 1.47 13.65 -10.81
N TYR A 5 2.20 14.56 -10.14
CA TYR A 5 1.80 15.01 -8.80
C TYR A 5 0.46 15.75 -8.78
N GLN A 6 -0.04 16.20 -9.93
CA GLN A 6 -1.33 16.88 -10.04
C GLN A 6 -2.51 15.90 -9.98
N ILE A 7 -2.27 14.60 -10.18
CA ILE A 7 -3.31 13.56 -10.23
C ILE A 7 -3.11 12.43 -9.19
N MET A 8 -1.97 12.39 -8.50
CA MET A 8 -1.68 11.35 -7.52
C MET A 8 -2.45 11.56 -6.21
N THR A 9 -2.83 10.47 -5.55
CA THR A 9 -3.29 10.49 -4.15
C THR A 9 -2.09 10.54 -3.22
N THR A 10 -2.09 11.45 -2.25
CA THR A 10 -1.02 11.63 -1.26
C THR A 10 -1.32 10.98 0.08
N ASP A 11 -2.59 10.83 0.43
CA ASP A 11 -3.03 10.10 1.63
C ASP A 11 -3.20 8.61 1.26
N LEU A 12 -2.07 7.92 1.25
CA LEU A 12 -2.01 6.50 0.93
C LEU A 12 -2.16 5.69 2.21
N LEU A 13 -2.94 4.61 2.12
CA LEU A 13 -2.86 3.57 3.11
C LEU A 13 -1.61 2.73 2.86
N THR A 14 -0.81 2.49 3.90
CA THR A 14 0.39 1.66 3.86
C THR A 14 0.35 0.61 4.98
N VAL A 15 1.20 -0.42 4.86
CA VAL A 15 1.43 -1.45 5.89
C VAL A 15 2.91 -1.49 6.28
N ARG A 16 3.23 -2.17 7.37
CA ARG A 16 4.60 -2.38 7.85
C ARG A 16 5.17 -3.74 7.40
N PRO A 17 6.51 -3.88 7.30
CA PRO A 17 7.15 -5.16 6.94
C PRO A 17 6.85 -6.31 7.90
N ASP A 18 6.51 -6.01 9.15
CA ASP A 18 6.19 -6.94 10.22
C ASP A 18 4.68 -7.11 10.48
N ASP A 19 3.83 -6.41 9.72
CA ASP A 19 2.38 -6.59 9.79
C ASP A 19 1.98 -8.00 9.33
N LEU A 20 0.90 -8.50 9.92
CA LEU A 20 0.32 -9.78 9.50
C LEU A 20 -0.19 -9.68 8.06
N VAL A 21 0.08 -10.71 7.25
CA VAL A 21 -0.43 -10.80 5.88
C VAL A 21 -1.95 -10.66 5.81
N ASP A 22 -2.67 -11.20 6.81
CA ASP A 22 -4.13 -11.08 6.89
C ASP A 22 -4.60 -9.63 7.14
N LEU A 23 -3.79 -8.79 7.79
CA LEU A 23 -4.08 -7.36 7.90
C LEU A 23 -4.02 -6.72 6.51
N ALA A 24 -2.95 -6.96 5.74
CA ALA A 24 -2.82 -6.44 4.39
C ALA A 24 -4.01 -6.86 3.50
N ARG A 25 -4.44 -8.13 3.55
CA ARG A 25 -5.65 -8.62 2.84
C ARG A 25 -6.91 -7.86 3.25
N ARG A 26 -7.17 -7.76 4.55
CA ARG A 26 -8.39 -7.10 5.07
C ARG A 26 -8.44 -5.64 4.69
N VAL A 27 -7.30 -4.96 4.76
CA VAL A 27 -7.22 -3.55 4.48
C VAL A 27 -7.34 -3.27 2.98
N MET A 28 -6.71 -4.08 2.13
CA MET A 28 -6.93 -4.04 0.67
C MET A 28 -8.41 -4.21 0.31
N ALA A 29 -9.07 -5.22 0.89
CA ALA A 29 -10.49 -5.48 0.67
C ALA A 29 -11.37 -4.32 1.17
N TRP A 30 -11.06 -3.75 2.34
CA TRP A 30 -11.81 -2.62 2.89
C TRP A 30 -11.67 -1.33 2.10
N ARG A 31 -10.49 -1.08 1.51
CA ARG A 31 -10.21 0.07 0.66
C ARG A 31 -10.53 -0.14 -0.81
N GLU A 32 -10.96 -1.34 -1.20
CA GLU A 32 -11.20 -1.73 -2.59
C GLU A 32 -9.97 -1.48 -3.50
N VAL A 33 -8.78 -1.79 -2.98
CA VAL A 33 -7.50 -1.65 -3.71
C VAL A 33 -6.79 -2.99 -3.87
N HIS A 34 -6.03 -3.12 -4.96
CA HIS A 34 -5.31 -4.36 -5.29
C HIS A 34 -3.81 -4.33 -4.95
N HIS A 35 -3.32 -3.20 -4.45
CA HIS A 35 -1.90 -2.98 -4.14
C HIS A 35 -1.81 -2.16 -2.86
N VAL A 36 -0.82 -2.46 -2.02
CA VAL A 36 -0.53 -1.70 -0.81
C VAL A 36 0.99 -1.44 -0.72
N PRO A 37 1.42 -0.18 -0.60
CA PRO A 37 2.81 0.14 -0.30
C PRO A 37 3.19 -0.35 1.11
N VAL A 38 4.45 -0.78 1.26
CA VAL A 38 5.03 -1.18 2.55
C VAL A 38 6.05 -0.14 2.97
N GLU A 39 5.86 0.46 4.14
CA GLU A 39 6.73 1.50 4.68
C GLU A 39 7.40 1.06 5.98
N ASP A 40 8.67 1.43 6.17
CA ASP A 40 9.37 1.23 7.44
C ASP A 40 8.98 2.25 8.52
N GLU A 41 9.48 2.08 9.75
CA GLU A 41 9.19 2.97 10.88
C GLU A 41 9.50 4.46 10.63
N ARG A 42 10.36 4.77 9.65
CA ARG A 42 10.73 6.13 9.27
C ARG A 42 9.84 6.70 8.16
N GLY A 43 8.85 5.94 7.71
CA GLY A 43 7.96 6.29 6.61
C GLY A 43 8.62 6.15 5.24
N GLN A 44 9.70 5.37 5.13
CA GLN A 44 10.34 5.12 3.84
C GLN A 44 9.66 3.94 3.15
N LEU A 45 9.34 4.10 1.86
CA LEU A 45 8.83 3.01 1.03
C LEU A 45 9.91 1.93 0.86
N VAL A 46 9.64 0.73 1.36
CA VAL A 46 10.56 -0.42 1.31
C VAL A 46 10.03 -1.59 0.48
N GLY A 47 8.76 -1.54 0.07
CA GLY A 47 8.17 -2.58 -0.77
C GLY A 47 6.77 -2.25 -1.29
N LEU A 48 6.24 -3.17 -2.09
CA LEU A 48 4.88 -3.13 -2.62
C LEU A 48 4.34 -4.57 -2.60
N VAL A 49 3.14 -4.75 -2.06
CA VAL A 49 2.44 -6.04 -2.07
C VAL A 49 1.19 -5.92 -2.93
N THR A 50 0.96 -6.91 -3.79
CA THR A 50 -0.25 -7.01 -4.59
C THR A 50 -1.19 -8.05 -4.01
N GLU A 51 -2.49 -7.91 -4.24
CA GLU A 51 -3.49 -8.91 -3.82
C GLU A 51 -3.15 -10.32 -4.36
N ARG A 52 -2.46 -10.41 -5.51
CA ARG A 52 -2.03 -11.68 -6.11
C ARG A 52 -0.92 -12.37 -5.31
N ASP A 53 -0.04 -11.61 -4.67
CA ASP A 53 1.01 -12.15 -3.78
C ASP A 53 0.39 -12.74 -2.51
N LEU A 54 -0.84 -12.31 -2.18
CA LEU A 54 -1.59 -12.74 -1.02
C LEU A 54 -2.60 -13.86 -1.32
N ARG A 55 -2.50 -14.55 -2.47
CA ARG A 55 -3.35 -15.73 -2.76
C ARG A 55 -2.77 -17.03 -2.21
#